data_AF-A0A8J5LAF9-F1
#
_entry.id   AF-A0A8J5LAF9-F1
#
_cell.length_a   1.000
_cell.length_b   1.000
_cell.length_c   1.000
_cell.angle_alpha   90.00
_cell.angle_beta   90.00
_cell.angle_gamma   90.00
#
_symmetry.space_group_name_H-M   'P 1'
#
loop_
_entity.id
_entity.type
_entity.pdbx_description
1 polymer ?
#
loop_
_entity_poly.entity_id
_entity_poly.type
_entity_poly.pdbx_seq_one_letter_code
_entity_poly.pdbx_strand_id
1 'polypeptide(L)'
;MQGEILPSIFLFLSELVLIFNTSGTALPPLGQLPNLKILHIEGGETIKSIGPEFLGRRTPAFPKLEYLAFDSMRNWEEWVLRLAHDVVAPIEDVHASNLNLFPNLEKCYFYHCPKLKNSILPPTRLLQINGCPNLESMEKVGMLQLRKFEVVLPSEIKQLPQWISSLINMTLQSLQLLNMQCNSLVLDSCRKGKQNWHIIQHIPKVIIHSIGLETRLLRSKDGYQYQIKDELGTSFITP
;
A
#
# COMPACT_ATOMS: atom_id res chain seq x y z
N MET A 1 19.42 2.06 27.60
CA MET A 1 19.31 3.50 27.25
C MET A 1 17.95 4.00 27.67
N GLN A 2 17.96 5.01 28.56
CA GLN A 2 16.81 5.60 29.25
C GLN A 2 15.88 6.32 28.27
N GLY A 3 14.61 6.46 28.67
CA GLY A 3 13.59 7.16 27.90
C GLY A 3 13.98 8.62 27.70
N GLU A 4 14.39 8.96 26.48
CA GLU A 4 14.47 10.34 26.06
C GLU A 4 13.06 10.92 26.00
N ILE A 5 12.81 11.92 26.85
CA ILE A 5 11.63 12.77 26.73
C ILE A 5 11.73 13.41 25.35
N LEU A 6 10.80 13.10 24.45
CA LEU A 6 10.69 13.78 23.16
C LEU A 6 10.71 15.29 23.40
N PRO A 7 11.63 16.05 22.79
CA PRO A 7 11.64 17.50 22.89
C PRO A 7 10.23 18.07 22.65
N SER A 8 9.81 19.05 23.45
CA SER A 8 8.42 19.54 23.47
C SER A 8 7.90 19.97 22.08
N ILE A 9 8.79 20.35 21.18
CA ILE A 9 8.47 20.67 19.77
C ILE A 9 7.81 19.48 19.02
N PHE A 10 8.20 18.24 19.33
CA PHE A 10 7.63 17.04 18.72
C PHE A 10 6.21 16.74 19.22
N LEU A 11 5.77 17.36 20.31
CA LEU A 11 4.39 17.25 20.77
C LEU A 11 3.43 18.05 19.89
N PHE A 12 3.89 19.01 19.09
CA PHE A 12 3.03 19.82 18.22
C PHE A 12 3.19 19.47 16.73
N LEU A 13 4.12 18.58 16.41
CA LEU A 13 4.43 18.21 15.03
C LEU A 13 3.26 17.47 14.40
N SER A 14 2.56 18.12 13.46
CA SER A 14 1.46 17.54 12.69
C SER A 14 1.91 16.97 11.35
N GLU A 15 3.01 17.47 10.79
CA GLU A 15 3.52 17.05 9.50
C GLU A 15 5.03 16.85 9.59
N LEU A 16 5.52 15.75 9.04
CA LEU A 16 6.93 15.43 9.00
C LEU A 16 7.28 14.86 7.62
N VAL A 17 8.22 15.53 6.96
CA VAL A 17 8.85 15.04 5.73
C VAL A 17 10.31 14.74 6.05
N LEU A 18 10.72 13.48 5.92
CA LEU A 18 12.10 13.03 6.10
C LEU A 18 12.71 12.72 4.74
N ILE A 19 13.66 13.54 4.31
CA ILE A 19 14.42 13.34 3.07
C ILE A 19 15.83 12.91 3.46
N PHE A 20 16.17 11.64 3.23
CA PHE A 20 17.46 11.08 3.60
C PHE A 20 18.45 11.17 2.44
N ASN A 21 19.54 11.93 2.65
CA ASN A 21 20.52 12.17 1.60
C ASN A 21 21.67 11.15 1.53
N THR A 22 22.11 10.49 2.62
CA THR A 22 23.07 9.34 2.53
C THR A 22 23.41 8.60 3.84
N SER A 23 23.05 9.07 5.05
CA SER A 23 23.73 8.60 6.29
C SER A 23 22.85 7.99 7.42
N GLY A 24 21.62 7.55 7.16
CA GLY A 24 20.75 6.96 8.19
C GLY A 24 20.54 5.44 8.04
N THR A 25 21.06 4.61 8.95
CA THR A 25 20.92 3.14 8.85
C THR A 25 19.56 2.60 9.32
N ALA A 26 18.77 3.40 10.03
CA ALA A 26 17.43 3.03 10.50
C ALA A 26 16.54 4.27 10.61
N LEU A 27 15.21 4.04 10.54
CA LEU A 27 14.24 5.09 10.84
C LEU A 27 14.12 5.29 12.35
N PRO A 28 14.00 6.54 12.83
CA PRO A 28 13.68 6.79 14.23
C PRO A 28 12.29 6.24 14.60
N PRO A 29 11.99 6.09 15.90
CA PRO A 29 10.71 5.57 16.38
C PRO A 29 9.57 6.58 16.21
N LEU A 30 9.17 6.88 14.97
CA LEU A 30 8.22 7.94 14.65
C LEU A 30 6.79 7.67 15.14
N GLY A 31 6.44 6.40 15.40
CA GLY A 31 5.11 6.04 15.90
C GLY A 31 4.77 6.59 17.28
N GLN A 32 5.76 7.09 18.02
CA GLN A 32 5.54 7.76 19.31
C GLN A 32 5.09 9.21 19.20
N LEU A 33 5.07 9.80 17.99
CA LEU A 33 4.65 11.18 17.76
C LEU A 33 3.12 11.30 17.90
N PRO A 34 2.61 11.97 18.96
CA PRO A 34 1.20 11.87 19.33
C PRO A 34 0.26 12.72 18.48
N ASN A 35 0.79 13.71 17.75
CA ASN A 35 0.00 14.64 16.96
C ASN A 35 0.31 14.59 15.46
N LEU A 36 1.18 13.66 15.04
CA LEU A 36 1.57 13.53 13.64
C LEU A 36 0.40 13.03 12.80
N LYS A 37 0.06 13.78 11.76
CA LYS A 37 -0.99 13.49 10.77
C LYS A 37 -0.44 13.09 9.42
N ILE A 38 0.65 13.72 8.99
CA ILE A 38 1.29 13.46 7.70
C ILE A 38 2.72 13.02 7.94
N LEU A 39 3.07 11.85 7.43
CA LEU A 39 4.43 11.34 7.39
C LEU A 39 4.81 10.97 5.96
N HIS A 40 5.80 11.67 5.42
CA HIS A 40 6.43 11.35 4.15
C HIS A 40 7.89 11.02 4.42
N ILE A 41 8.33 9.83 3.99
CA ILE A 41 9.72 9.39 4.06
C ILE A 41 10.23 9.19 2.64
N GLU A 42 11.30 9.88 2.28
CA GLU A 42 11.91 9.86 0.97
C GLU A 42 13.40 9.50 1.04
N GLY A 43 13.86 8.68 0.10
CA GLY A 43 15.28 8.36 -0.08
C GLY A 43 15.76 7.26 0.85
N GLY A 44 16.83 7.48 1.61
CA GLY A 44 17.25 6.52 2.64
C GLY A 44 17.96 5.32 2.04
N GLU A 45 18.96 5.57 1.20
CA GLU A 45 19.74 4.57 0.46
C GLU A 45 20.36 3.48 1.36
N THR A 46 20.52 3.72 2.65
CA THR A 46 21.04 2.75 3.63
C THR A 46 19.97 1.90 4.32
N ILE A 47 18.69 2.28 4.22
CA ILE A 47 17.58 1.59 4.89
C ILE A 47 17.15 0.39 4.05
N LYS A 48 17.35 -0.81 4.59
CA LYS A 48 16.94 -2.07 3.96
C LYS A 48 15.66 -2.65 4.53
N SER A 49 15.43 -2.48 5.82
CA SER A 49 14.26 -3.01 6.50
C SER A 49 13.65 -1.97 7.43
N ILE A 50 12.34 -2.06 7.61
CA ILE A 50 11.59 -1.33 8.61
C ILE A 50 10.94 -2.37 9.52
N GLY A 51 11.31 -2.36 10.79
CA GLY A 51 10.77 -3.25 11.81
C GLY A 51 9.86 -2.54 12.81
N PRO A 52 9.49 -3.23 13.92
CA PRO A 52 8.64 -2.67 14.97
C PRO A 52 9.25 -1.46 15.69
N GLU A 53 10.57 -1.25 15.61
CA GLU A 53 11.25 -0.06 16.15
C GLU A 53 10.69 1.26 15.59
N PHE A 54 10.16 1.24 14.37
CA PHE A 54 9.52 2.39 13.74
C PHE A 54 8.26 2.86 14.48
N LEU A 55 7.56 1.95 15.17
CA LEU A 55 6.34 2.24 15.94
C LEU A 55 6.65 2.96 17.26
N GLY A 56 7.88 2.85 17.76
CA GLY A 56 8.25 3.32 19.09
C GLY A 56 7.56 2.55 20.22
N ARG A 57 7.58 3.11 21.43
CA ARG A 57 7.08 2.45 22.65
C ARG A 57 5.65 2.85 23.05
N ARG A 58 5.01 3.75 22.31
CA ARG A 58 3.67 4.25 22.62
C ARG A 58 2.60 3.43 21.91
N THR A 59 1.52 3.13 22.61
CA THR A 59 0.33 2.48 22.07
C THR A 59 -0.91 3.35 22.34
N PRO A 60 -1.78 3.60 21.35
CA PRO A 60 -1.60 3.25 19.94
C PRO A 60 -0.40 3.97 19.31
N ALA A 61 0.32 3.28 18.43
CA ALA A 61 1.35 3.91 17.61
C ALA A 61 0.67 4.74 16.52
N PHE A 62 1.22 5.92 16.22
CA PHE A 62 0.66 6.85 15.24
C PHE A 62 -0.81 7.20 15.51
N PRO A 63 -1.16 7.72 16.70
CA PRO A 63 -2.55 7.92 17.12
C PRO A 63 -3.36 8.86 16.22
N LYS A 64 -2.72 9.79 15.51
CA LYS A 64 -3.39 10.77 14.63
C LYS A 64 -2.95 10.71 13.17
N LEU A 65 -2.16 9.70 12.79
CA LEU A 65 -1.61 9.65 11.44
C LEU A 65 -2.72 9.34 10.45
N GLU A 66 -2.90 10.24 9.48
CA GLU A 66 -3.93 10.18 8.44
C GLU A 66 -3.28 9.83 7.07
N TYR A 67 -2.03 10.24 6.85
CA TYR A 67 -1.28 10.07 5.61
C TYR A 67 0.12 9.49 5.88
N LEU A 68 0.46 8.40 5.19
CA LEU A 68 1.79 7.78 5.21
C LEU A 68 2.29 7.55 3.79
N ALA A 69 3.48 8.05 3.46
CA ALA A 69 4.13 7.81 2.19
C ALA A 69 5.60 7.38 2.37
N PHE A 70 6.00 6.39 1.57
CA PHE A 70 7.38 6.05 1.30
C PHE A 70 7.65 6.27 -0.18
N ASP A 71 8.59 7.15 -0.51
CA ASP A 71 8.99 7.45 -1.89
C ASP A 71 10.49 7.24 -2.09
N SER A 72 10.89 6.74 -3.25
CA SER A 72 12.28 6.65 -3.68
C SER A 72 13.21 5.93 -2.69
N MET A 73 12.66 4.99 -1.92
CA MET A 73 13.37 4.13 -0.97
C MET A 73 14.07 2.98 -1.72
N ARG A 74 15.15 3.28 -2.45
CA ARG A 74 15.72 2.38 -3.48
C ARG A 74 16.30 1.07 -2.94
N ASN A 75 16.74 1.04 -1.69
CA ASN A 75 17.30 -0.15 -1.06
C ASN A 75 16.38 -0.82 -0.02
N TRP A 76 15.16 -0.31 0.16
CA TRP A 76 14.18 -0.88 1.07
C TRP A 76 13.64 -2.20 0.50
N GLU A 77 13.81 -3.28 1.26
CA GLU A 77 13.50 -4.66 0.88
C GLU A 77 12.29 -5.19 1.65
N GLU A 78 12.14 -4.83 2.93
CA GLU A 78 11.08 -5.36 3.77
C GLU A 78 10.51 -4.37 4.79
N TRP A 79 9.21 -4.47 5.00
CA TRP A 79 8.52 -3.86 6.14
C TRP A 79 7.69 -4.92 6.85
N VAL A 80 8.18 -5.34 8.01
CA VAL A 80 7.64 -6.48 8.73
C VAL A 80 7.51 -6.14 10.22
N LEU A 81 6.37 -6.48 10.81
CA LEU A 81 6.11 -6.28 12.22
C LEU A 81 6.14 -7.64 12.94
N ARG A 82 7.31 -8.29 12.91
CA ARG A 82 7.53 -9.51 13.69
C ARG A 82 7.71 -9.13 15.15
N LEU A 83 6.63 -9.19 15.93
CA LEU A 83 6.71 -9.06 17.38
C LEU A 83 7.41 -10.32 17.90
N ALA A 84 8.60 -10.17 18.46
CA ALA A 84 9.28 -11.28 19.10
C ALA A 84 8.42 -11.79 20.28
N HIS A 85 8.24 -13.10 20.37
CA HIS A 85 7.68 -13.80 21.53
C HIS A 85 8.59 -13.72 22.79
N ASP A 86 9.68 -12.93 22.74
CA ASP A 86 10.78 -13.01 23.71
C ASP A 86 10.81 -11.86 24.73
N VAL A 87 9.68 -11.60 25.39
CA VAL A 87 9.68 -10.94 26.71
C VAL A 87 8.53 -11.51 27.55
N VAL A 88 8.84 -12.59 28.27
CA VAL A 88 8.19 -13.09 29.49
C VAL A 88 6.73 -12.67 29.70
N ALA A 89 5.83 -13.37 29.02
CA ALA A 89 4.57 -13.89 29.57
C ALA A 89 3.97 -14.85 28.53
N PRO A 90 3.47 -16.04 28.92
CA PRO A 90 2.68 -16.87 28.02
C PRO A 90 1.32 -16.19 27.84
N ILE A 91 1.27 -15.21 26.94
CA ILE A 91 0.02 -14.66 26.45
C ILE A 91 -0.15 -15.27 25.06
N GLU A 92 -1.00 -16.29 25.01
CA GLU A 92 -1.57 -16.79 23.77
C GLU A 92 -2.07 -15.59 22.93
N ASP A 93 -1.67 -15.55 21.65
CA ASP A 93 -2.31 -14.72 20.61
C ASP A 93 -2.21 -13.18 20.68
N VAL A 94 -1.04 -12.59 20.93
CA VAL A 94 -0.80 -11.21 20.42
C VAL A 94 -0.36 -11.28 18.96
N HIS A 95 -1.27 -11.74 18.09
CA HIS A 95 -1.16 -11.50 16.66
C HIS A 95 -1.05 -9.99 16.42
N ALA A 96 -0.27 -9.55 15.43
CA ALA A 96 -0.20 -8.13 15.02
C ALA A 96 -1.58 -7.51 14.71
N SER A 97 -2.62 -8.34 14.55
CA SER A 97 -4.03 -7.96 14.46
C SER A 97 -4.63 -7.35 15.74
N ASN A 98 -4.01 -7.55 16.91
CA ASN A 98 -4.46 -7.02 18.20
C ASN A 98 -3.76 -5.70 18.60
N LEU A 99 -2.75 -5.27 17.85
CA LEU A 99 -2.14 -3.97 18.08
C LEU A 99 -3.00 -2.89 17.42
N ASN A 100 -3.42 -1.89 18.19
CA ASN A 100 -4.08 -0.69 17.69
C ASN A 100 -3.05 0.21 16.97
N LEU A 101 -2.56 -0.25 15.83
CA LEU A 101 -1.59 0.44 14.99
C LEU A 101 -2.34 1.25 13.95
N PHE A 102 -1.94 2.51 13.77
CA PHE A 102 -2.49 3.38 12.72
C PHE A 102 -4.02 3.55 12.81
N PRO A 103 -4.60 3.87 13.99
CA PRO A 103 -6.06 3.91 14.19
C PRO A 103 -6.80 4.86 13.24
N ASN A 104 -6.12 5.90 12.75
CA ASN A 104 -6.71 6.96 11.93
C ASN A 104 -6.12 7.01 10.51
N LEU A 105 -5.33 6.01 10.09
CA LEU A 105 -4.67 6.08 8.79
C LEU A 105 -5.70 5.96 7.66
N GLU A 106 -5.74 7.00 6.84
CA GLU A 106 -6.66 7.07 5.71
C GLU A 106 -5.98 6.71 4.40
N LYS A 107 -4.71 7.09 4.24
CA LYS A 107 -4.00 6.99 2.98
C LYS A 107 -2.58 6.46 3.18
N CYS A 108 -2.21 5.45 2.40
CA CYS A 108 -0.89 4.84 2.41
C CYS A 108 -0.34 4.77 0.97
N TYR A 109 0.91 5.18 0.79
CA TYR A 109 1.55 5.30 -0.51
C TYR A 109 2.92 4.65 -0.52
N PHE A 110 3.18 3.79 -1.51
CA PHE A 110 4.52 3.29 -1.83
C PHE A 110 4.88 3.71 -3.26
N TYR A 111 5.95 4.50 -3.38
CA TYR A 111 6.41 5.06 -4.63
C TYR A 111 7.89 4.76 -4.86
N HIS A 112 8.22 4.28 -6.06
CA HIS A 112 9.60 4.09 -6.50
C HIS A 112 10.47 3.32 -5.49
N CYS A 113 9.93 2.23 -4.95
CA CYS A 113 10.61 1.32 -4.02
C CYS A 113 10.96 0.00 -4.75
N PRO A 114 11.97 -0.01 -5.63
CA PRO A 114 12.23 -1.12 -6.55
C PRO A 114 12.66 -2.43 -5.89
N LYS A 115 13.20 -2.39 -4.66
CA LYS A 115 13.64 -3.60 -3.95
C LYS A 115 12.63 -4.14 -2.95
N LEU A 116 11.53 -3.44 -2.72
CA LEU A 116 10.53 -3.84 -1.72
C LEU A 116 9.88 -5.15 -2.15
N LYS A 117 10.08 -6.21 -1.36
CA LYS A 117 9.52 -7.54 -1.59
C LYS A 117 8.36 -7.86 -0.67
N ASN A 118 8.49 -7.50 0.60
CA ASN A 118 7.53 -7.83 1.64
C ASN A 118 7.12 -6.55 2.38
N SER A 119 5.83 -6.31 2.53
CA SER A 119 5.35 -5.16 3.29
C SER A 119 4.21 -5.55 4.21
N ILE A 120 3.96 -4.76 5.24
CA ILE A 120 2.65 -4.78 5.89
C ILE A 120 1.61 -4.11 4.98
N LEU A 121 0.35 -4.50 5.16
CA LEU A 121 -0.84 -3.79 4.71
C LEU A 121 -1.47 -3.09 5.91
N PRO A 122 -1.21 -1.78 6.12
CA PRO A 122 -1.78 -1.06 7.25
C PRO A 122 -3.30 -0.87 7.06
N PRO A 123 -4.06 -0.60 8.14
CA PRO A 123 -5.52 -0.46 8.11
C PRO A 123 -5.97 0.87 7.46
N THR A 124 -5.64 1.05 6.18
CA THR A 124 -5.88 2.27 5.39
C THR A 124 -7.20 2.22 4.60
N ARG A 125 -7.72 3.38 4.19
CA ARG A 125 -8.87 3.49 3.25
C ARG A 125 -8.44 3.58 1.80
N LEU A 126 -7.28 4.17 1.54
CA LEU A 126 -6.65 4.27 0.23
C LEU A 126 -5.24 3.69 0.29
N LEU A 127 -4.95 2.75 -0.59
CA LEU A 127 -3.61 2.25 -0.85
C LEU A 127 -3.24 2.58 -2.29
N GLN A 128 -2.07 3.18 -2.48
CA GLN A 128 -1.51 3.38 -3.81
C GLN A 128 -0.07 2.86 -3.89
N ILE A 129 0.20 2.06 -4.91
CA ILE A 129 1.51 1.45 -5.16
C ILE A 129 1.94 1.76 -6.59
N ASN A 130 3.08 2.40 -6.78
CA ASN A 130 3.65 2.67 -8.10
C ASN A 130 5.18 2.57 -8.05
N GLY A 131 5.79 1.94 -9.04
CA GLY A 131 7.25 1.78 -9.08
C GLY A 131 7.80 0.79 -8.05
N CYS A 132 7.01 -0.25 -7.69
CA CYS A 132 7.41 -1.33 -6.79
C CYS A 132 7.39 -2.71 -7.51
N PRO A 133 8.23 -2.92 -8.54
CA PRO A 133 8.20 -4.12 -9.40
C PRO A 133 8.42 -5.46 -8.68
N ASN A 134 9.17 -5.45 -7.57
CA ASN A 134 9.56 -6.67 -6.86
C ASN A 134 8.67 -7.01 -5.66
N LEU A 135 7.55 -6.31 -5.47
CA LEU A 135 6.63 -6.62 -4.38
C LEU A 135 6.05 -8.03 -4.60
N GLU A 136 6.18 -8.89 -3.60
CA GLU A 136 5.79 -10.31 -3.64
C GLU A 136 4.71 -10.64 -2.61
N SER A 137 4.67 -9.94 -1.48
CA SER A 137 3.71 -10.21 -0.42
C SER A 137 3.31 -8.97 0.39
N MET A 138 2.09 -9.01 0.93
CA MET A 138 1.63 -8.06 1.93
C MET A 138 0.93 -8.76 3.10
N GLU A 139 1.37 -8.46 4.32
CA GLU A 139 0.77 -9.02 5.53
C GLU A 139 -0.21 -8.03 6.17
N LYS A 140 -1.46 -8.45 6.35
CA LYS A 140 -2.50 -7.63 6.98
C LYS A 140 -2.13 -7.26 8.42
N VAL A 141 -2.25 -5.97 8.74
CA VAL A 141 -2.13 -5.46 10.11
C VAL A 141 -3.44 -4.78 10.50
N GLY A 142 -3.99 -5.16 11.65
CA GLY A 142 -5.27 -4.64 12.14
C GLY A 142 -6.47 -4.99 11.25
N MET A 143 -7.58 -4.26 11.41
CA MET A 143 -8.78 -4.46 10.61
C MET A 143 -8.70 -3.71 9.28
N LEU A 144 -8.83 -4.42 8.16
CA LEU A 144 -8.79 -3.81 6.83
C LEU A 144 -10.08 -3.05 6.54
N GLN A 145 -9.92 -1.79 6.14
CA GLN A 145 -11.00 -0.89 5.75
C GLN A 145 -10.75 -0.29 4.36
N LEU A 146 -9.94 -0.97 3.54
CA LEU A 146 -9.52 -0.50 2.23
C LEU A 146 -10.71 -0.31 1.31
N ARG A 147 -10.96 0.92 0.87
CA ARG A 147 -12.05 1.27 -0.05
C ARG A 147 -11.54 1.50 -1.47
N LYS A 148 -10.32 2.03 -1.61
CA LYS A 148 -9.71 2.37 -2.88
C LYS A 148 -8.32 1.76 -2.97
N PHE A 149 -8.07 0.98 -4.01
CA PHE A 149 -6.76 0.46 -4.34
C PHE A 149 -6.32 0.97 -5.70
N GLU A 150 -5.17 1.63 -5.74
CA GLU A 150 -4.56 2.14 -6.96
C GLU A 150 -3.19 1.50 -7.17
N VAL A 151 -2.93 0.98 -8.36
CA VAL A 151 -1.66 0.31 -8.64
C VAL A 151 -1.19 0.55 -10.06
N VAL A 152 0.10 0.86 -10.21
CA VAL A 152 0.78 0.90 -11.50
C VAL A 152 1.74 -0.29 -11.55
N LEU A 153 1.44 -1.22 -12.45
CA LEU A 153 2.24 -2.40 -12.71
C LEU A 153 3.37 -2.10 -13.71
N PRO A 154 4.54 -2.73 -13.57
CA PRO A 154 5.63 -2.62 -14.55
C PRO A 154 5.19 -3.09 -15.94
N SER A 155 5.72 -2.47 -16.99
CA SER A 155 5.39 -2.78 -18.39
C SER A 155 5.77 -4.21 -18.79
N GLU A 156 6.81 -4.77 -18.17
CA GLU A 156 7.39 -6.08 -18.48
C GLU A 156 6.62 -7.26 -17.87
N ILE A 157 5.60 -6.97 -17.04
CA ILE A 157 4.93 -8.01 -16.27
C ILE A 157 4.11 -8.94 -17.17
N LYS A 158 4.27 -10.26 -17.02
CA LYS A 158 3.62 -11.23 -17.92
C LYS A 158 2.21 -11.62 -17.48
N GLN A 159 1.93 -11.48 -16.19
CA GLN A 159 0.68 -11.92 -15.57
C GLN A 159 0.33 -11.00 -14.39
N LEU A 160 -0.92 -11.05 -13.94
CA LEU A 160 -1.32 -10.35 -12.71
C LEU A 160 -0.51 -10.90 -11.53
N PRO A 161 0.20 -10.06 -10.74
CA PRO A 161 0.96 -10.53 -9.60
C PRO A 161 0.07 -11.20 -8.55
N GLN A 162 0.59 -12.25 -7.92
CA GLN A 162 -0.16 -12.98 -6.89
C GLN A 162 -0.50 -12.10 -5.68
N TRP A 163 0.36 -11.16 -5.30
CA TRP A 163 0.10 -10.27 -4.18
C TRP A 163 -1.12 -9.37 -4.40
N ILE A 164 -1.42 -8.98 -5.65
CA ILE A 164 -2.62 -8.22 -5.98
C ILE A 164 -3.87 -9.09 -5.76
N SER A 165 -3.84 -10.31 -6.28
CA SER A 165 -4.93 -11.28 -6.11
C SER A 165 -5.19 -11.54 -4.63
N SER A 166 -4.14 -11.76 -3.83
CA SER A 166 -4.23 -11.94 -2.38
C SER A 166 -4.80 -10.72 -1.68
N LEU A 167 -4.34 -9.50 -2.01
CA LEU A 167 -4.83 -8.26 -1.41
C LEU A 167 -6.32 -8.03 -1.69
N ILE A 168 -6.74 -8.21 -2.94
CA ILE A 168 -8.15 -8.09 -3.33
C ILE A 168 -8.99 -9.12 -2.59
N ASN A 169 -8.52 -10.37 -2.50
CA ASN A 169 -9.20 -11.43 -1.76
C ASN A 169 -9.35 -11.10 -0.26
N MET A 170 -8.34 -10.50 0.35
CA MET A 170 -8.39 -10.04 1.75
C MET A 170 -9.31 -8.84 1.97
N THR A 171 -9.68 -8.10 0.92
CA THR A 171 -10.45 -6.84 0.99
C THR A 171 -11.82 -6.93 0.30
N LEU A 172 -12.31 -8.14 -0.01
CA LEU A 172 -13.56 -8.36 -0.74
C LEU A 172 -14.78 -7.64 -0.15
N GLN A 173 -14.84 -7.46 1.16
CA GLN A 173 -15.98 -6.85 1.85
C GLN A 173 -15.94 -5.32 1.87
N SER A 174 -14.76 -4.71 1.68
CA SER A 174 -14.56 -3.26 1.86
C SER A 174 -14.17 -2.56 0.56
N LEU A 175 -13.44 -3.21 -0.34
CA LEU A 175 -12.91 -2.61 -1.55
C LEU A 175 -14.04 -2.20 -2.51
N GLN A 176 -14.11 -0.89 -2.79
CA GLN A 176 -15.13 -0.31 -3.67
C GLN A 176 -14.57 0.03 -5.05
N LEU A 177 -13.30 0.41 -5.12
CA LEU A 177 -12.66 0.89 -6.34
C LEU A 177 -11.28 0.26 -6.51
N LEU A 178 -11.08 -0.38 -7.66
CA LEU A 178 -9.77 -0.76 -8.17
C LEU A 178 -9.41 0.15 -9.36
N ASN A 179 -8.27 0.82 -9.28
CA ASN A 179 -7.68 1.58 -10.39
C ASN A 179 -6.31 0.98 -10.71
N MET A 180 -6.14 0.40 -11.88
CA MET A 180 -4.92 -0.30 -12.27
C MET A 180 -4.38 0.25 -13.58
N GLN A 181 -3.09 0.51 -13.63
CA GLN A 181 -2.37 0.73 -14.88
C GLN A 181 -1.45 -0.45 -15.12
N CYS A 182 -1.55 -1.11 -16.26
CA CYS A 182 -0.78 -2.31 -16.59
C CYS A 182 -0.57 -2.42 -18.11
N ASN A 183 0.14 -3.45 -18.58
CA ASN A 183 0.25 -3.68 -20.02
C ASN A 183 -1.02 -4.35 -20.61
N SER A 184 -1.09 -4.42 -21.94
CA SER A 184 -2.22 -5.01 -22.66
C SER A 184 -2.45 -6.48 -22.31
N LEU A 185 -1.39 -7.27 -22.08
CA LEU A 185 -1.49 -8.68 -21.72
C LEU A 185 -2.26 -8.88 -20.40
N VAL A 186 -1.90 -8.13 -19.36
CA VAL A 186 -2.61 -8.19 -18.07
C VAL A 186 -4.04 -7.66 -18.21
N LEU A 187 -4.24 -6.54 -18.93
CA LEU A 187 -5.58 -6.02 -19.18
C LEU A 187 -6.48 -7.06 -19.83
N ASP A 188 -5.99 -7.76 -20.85
CA ASP A 188 -6.73 -8.81 -21.56
C ASP A 188 -7.07 -9.99 -20.66
N SER A 189 -6.16 -10.37 -19.77
CA SER A 189 -6.40 -11.42 -18.77
C SER A 189 -7.52 -11.07 -17.78
N CYS A 190 -7.77 -9.78 -17.54
CA CYS A 190 -8.81 -9.27 -16.63
C CYS A 190 -10.18 -9.11 -17.29
N ARG A 191 -10.32 -9.30 -18.61
CA ARG A 191 -11.62 -9.16 -19.30
C ARG A 191 -12.62 -10.23 -18.86
N LYS A 192 -13.92 -9.96 -18.99
CA LYS A 192 -14.99 -10.90 -18.60
C LYS A 192 -14.80 -12.28 -19.24
N GLY A 193 -14.83 -13.33 -18.42
CA GLY A 193 -14.64 -14.72 -18.85
C GLY A 193 -13.17 -15.13 -19.09
N LYS A 194 -12.21 -14.23 -18.85
CA LYS A 194 -10.77 -14.54 -18.91
C LYS A 194 -10.21 -14.91 -17.54
N GLN A 195 -8.94 -15.31 -17.53
CA GLN A 195 -8.26 -15.92 -16.39
C GLN A 195 -8.42 -15.13 -15.08
N ASN A 196 -8.24 -13.81 -15.09
CA ASN A 196 -8.23 -12.97 -13.89
C ASN A 196 -9.57 -12.28 -13.60
N TRP A 197 -10.61 -12.56 -14.39
CA TRP A 197 -11.93 -11.97 -14.21
C TRP A 197 -12.51 -12.26 -12.82
N HIS A 198 -12.36 -13.49 -12.35
CA HIS A 198 -12.91 -13.95 -11.08
C HIS A 198 -12.39 -13.17 -9.86
N ILE A 199 -11.19 -12.57 -9.98
CA ILE A 199 -10.56 -11.76 -8.93
C ILE A 199 -11.26 -10.42 -8.81
N ILE A 200 -11.55 -9.77 -9.94
CA ILE A 200 -12.02 -8.38 -9.96
C ILE A 200 -13.54 -8.24 -10.11
N GLN A 201 -14.26 -9.30 -10.46
CA GLN A 201 -15.70 -9.25 -10.75
C GLN A 201 -16.57 -8.81 -9.56
N HIS A 202 -16.08 -8.97 -8.33
CA HIS A 202 -16.81 -8.61 -7.11
C HIS A 202 -16.68 -7.12 -6.77
N ILE A 203 -15.69 -6.42 -7.34
CA ILE A 203 -15.37 -5.03 -7.00
C ILE A 203 -16.36 -4.08 -7.69
N PRO A 204 -17.09 -3.23 -6.96
CA PRO A 204 -18.14 -2.36 -7.52
C PRO A 204 -17.68 -1.48 -8.70
N LYS A 205 -16.46 -0.93 -8.62
CA LYS A 205 -15.87 -0.12 -9.68
C LYS A 205 -14.46 -0.60 -10.01
N VAL A 206 -14.22 -0.93 -11.27
CA VAL A 206 -12.91 -1.33 -11.78
C VAL A 206 -12.53 -0.48 -12.98
N ILE A 207 -11.36 0.13 -12.90
CA ILE A 207 -10.74 0.93 -13.96
C ILE A 207 -9.38 0.29 -14.23
N ILE A 208 -9.15 -0.18 -15.46
CA ILE A 208 -7.84 -0.69 -15.89
C ILE A 208 -7.41 0.04 -17.16
N HIS A 209 -6.24 0.66 -17.13
CA HIS A 209 -5.66 1.37 -18.26
C HIS A 209 -4.43 0.62 -18.78
N SER A 210 -4.35 0.43 -20.10
CA SER A 210 -3.13 -0.07 -20.73
C SER A 210 -2.07 1.03 -20.78
N ILE A 211 -0.83 0.71 -20.41
CA ILE A 211 0.33 1.57 -20.67
C ILE A 211 0.55 1.63 -22.19
N GLY A 212 0.75 2.84 -22.73
CA GLY A 212 1.08 3.04 -24.14
C GLY A 212 -0.07 2.89 -25.14
N LEU A 213 -1.29 2.58 -24.70
CA LEU A 213 -2.49 2.50 -25.55
C LEU A 213 -3.64 3.29 -24.90
N GLU A 214 -4.56 3.82 -25.70
CA GLU A 214 -5.79 4.45 -25.18
C GLU A 214 -6.87 3.43 -24.75
N THR A 215 -6.53 2.14 -24.62
CA THR A 215 -7.45 1.08 -24.22
C THR A 215 -7.75 1.17 -22.72
N ARG A 216 -9.04 1.27 -22.38
CA ARG A 216 -9.52 1.31 -20.99
C ARG A 216 -10.61 0.26 -20.75
N LEU A 217 -10.43 -0.55 -19.72
CA LEU A 217 -11.50 -1.35 -19.13
C LEU A 217 -12.19 -0.50 -18.06
N LEU A 218 -13.47 -0.20 -18.26
CA LEU A 218 -14.29 0.51 -17.29
C LEU A 218 -15.49 -0.38 -16.90
N ARG A 219 -15.59 -0.65 -15.60
CA ARG A 219 -16.73 -1.35 -15.01
C ARG A 219 -17.30 -0.51 -13.87
N SER A 220 -18.59 -0.20 -13.96
CA SER A 220 -19.39 0.36 -12.86
C SER A 220 -20.59 -0.56 -12.58
N LYS A 221 -21.21 -0.42 -11.40
CA LYS A 221 -22.49 -1.06 -11.05
C LYS A 221 -23.62 -0.75 -12.06
N ASP A 222 -23.46 0.31 -12.87
CA ASP A 222 -24.44 0.78 -13.86
C ASP A 222 -24.26 0.18 -15.27
N GLY A 223 -23.30 -0.74 -15.46
CA GLY A 223 -23.07 -1.41 -16.74
C GLY A 223 -21.59 -1.56 -17.12
N TYR A 224 -21.33 -2.43 -18.10
CA TYR A 224 -20.02 -2.60 -18.73
C TYR A 224 -19.85 -1.54 -19.82
N GLN A 225 -18.78 -0.76 -19.79
CA GLN A 225 -18.42 0.13 -20.90
C GLN A 225 -16.97 -0.13 -21.30
N TYR A 226 -16.76 -0.61 -22.52
CA TYR A 226 -15.45 -0.62 -23.13
C TYR A 226 -15.28 0.70 -23.90
N GLN A 227 -14.17 1.40 -23.65
CA GLN A 227 -13.74 2.52 -24.49
C GLN A 227 -12.47 2.09 -25.22
N ILE A 228 -12.60 1.94 -26.54
CA ILE A 228 -11.46 1.80 -27.45
C ILE A 228 -11.46 3.11 -28.25
N LYS A 229 -10.42 3.93 -28.08
CA LYS A 229 -10.13 4.99 -29.03
C LYS A 229 -9.13 4.44 -30.02
N ASP A 230 -9.61 4.15 -31.23
CA ASP A 230 -8.77 3.97 -32.40
C ASP A 230 -8.50 5.37 -33.01
N GLU A 231 -7.41 5.51 -33.75
CA GLU A 231 -6.92 6.76 -34.36
C GLU A 231 -7.92 7.45 -35.33
N LEU A 232 -9.12 6.90 -35.53
CA LEU A 232 -10.18 7.41 -36.40
C LEU A 232 -11.46 7.85 -35.66
N GLY A 233 -11.50 7.83 -34.33
CA GLY A 233 -12.61 8.35 -33.54
C GLY A 233 -13.15 7.39 -32.50
N THR A 234 -13.76 7.96 -31.46
CA THR A 234 -14.36 7.26 -30.31
C THR A 234 -15.41 6.25 -30.79
N SER A 235 -15.18 4.96 -30.54
CA SER A 235 -16.21 3.94 -30.68
C SER A 235 -16.54 3.34 -29.32
N PHE A 236 -17.84 3.30 -29.00
CA PHE A 236 -18.37 2.62 -27.84
C PHE A 236 -18.75 1.21 -28.28
N ILE A 237 -18.19 0.18 -27.64
CA ILE A 237 -18.65 -1.20 -27.84
C ILE A 237 -19.28 -1.66 -26.53
N THR A 238 -20.60 -1.76 -26.54
CA THR A 238 -21.35 -2.61 -25.61
C THR A 238 -21.39 -4.04 -26.19
N PRO A 239 -21.50 -5.09 -25.36
CA PRO A 239 -21.82 -6.43 -25.85
C PRO A 239 -23.10 -6.46 -26.68
#